data_AF-A0A662TWR1-F1
#
_entry.id   AF-A0A662TWR1-F1
#
_cell.length_a   1.000
_cell.length_b   1.000
_cell.length_c   1.000
_cell.angle_alpha   90.00
_cell.angle_beta   90.00
_cell.angle_gamma   90.00
#
_symmetry.space_group_name_H-M   'P 1'
#
loop_
_entity.id
_entity.type
_entity.pdbx_description
1 polymer ?
#
loop_
_entity_poly.entity_id
_entity_poly.type
_entity_poly.pdbx_seq_one_letter_code
_entity_poly.pdbx_strand_id
1 'polypeptide(L)' 'MNHVEVRVVTEDRETGWVRAKAVSVPGEAEVLLSDALIKGLGINVLKPRSGLWRFIDEEKLRKSDEAEHWVE' A
#
# COMPACT_ATOMS: atom_id res chain seq x y z
N MET A 1 0.48 20.40 6.50
CA MET A 1 -0.25 19.21 6.05
C MET A 1 0.75 18.23 5.48
N ASN A 2 1.00 17.11 6.16
CA ASN A 2 2.06 16.18 5.79
C ASN A 2 1.59 15.32 4.63
N HIS A 3 2.11 15.63 3.44
CA HIS A 3 1.96 14.79 2.27
C HIS A 3 3.19 13.91 2.16
N VAL A 4 2.97 12.69 1.69
CA VAL A 4 4.02 11.72 1.36
C VAL A 4 3.82 11.24 -0.07
N GLU A 5 4.90 10.79 -0.69
CA GLU A 5 4.82 10.07 -1.96
C GLU A 5 4.83 8.58 -1.67
N VAL A 6 3.87 7.86 -2.25
CA VAL A 6 3.67 6.43 -2.05
C VAL A 6 3.70 5.75 -3.40
N ARG A 7 4.32 4.57 -3.46
CA ARG A 7 4.28 3.68 -4.63
C ARG A 7 4.30 2.23 -4.16
N VAL A 8 3.84 1.34 -5.02
CA VAL A 8 4.00 -0.10 -4.80
C VAL A 8 5.28 -0.54 -5.49
N VAL A 9 6.09 -1.30 -4.76
CA VAL A 9 7.33 -1.91 -5.24
C VAL A 9 7.19 -3.41 -5.05
N THR A 10 7.43 -4.17 -6.12
CA THR A 10 7.53 -5.63 -6.12
C THR A 10 8.79 -6.04 -6.89
N GLU A 11 9.19 -7.30 -6.80
CA GLU A 11 10.39 -7.84 -7.47
C GLU A 11 10.44 -7.54 -8.98
N ASP A 12 9.26 -7.49 -9.61
CA ASP A 12 9.05 -7.38 -11.05
C ASP A 12 8.52 -6.01 -11.51
N ARG A 13 8.08 -5.14 -10.58
CA ARG A 13 7.34 -3.91 -10.95
C ARG A 13 7.40 -2.84 -9.88
N GLU A 14 7.52 -1.59 -10.33
CA GLU A 14 7.25 -0.40 -9.52
C GLU A 14 6.12 0.41 -10.15
N THR A 15 5.24 0.99 -9.32
CA THR A 15 4.25 1.96 -9.79
C THR A 15 4.83 3.38 -9.82
N GLY A 16 4.15 4.28 -10.52
CA GLY A 16 4.37 5.71 -10.36
C GLY A 16 4.10 6.17 -8.92
N TRP A 17 4.68 7.33 -8.58
CA TRP A 17 4.45 7.98 -7.29
C TRP A 17 3.05 8.57 -7.20
N VAL A 18 2.39 8.34 -6.07
CA VAL A 18 1.07 8.89 -5.75
C VAL A 18 1.19 9.72 -4.49
N ARG A 19 0.75 10.97 -4.57
CA ARG A 19 0.74 11.88 -3.42
C ARG A 19 -0.42 11.53 -2.49
N ALA A 20 -0.12 11.25 -1.22
CA ALA A 20 -1.10 10.92 -0.19
C ALA A 20 -0.95 11.83 1.03
N LYS A 21 -2.01 11.93 1.85
CA LYS A 21 -1.91 12.51 3.19
C LYS A 21 -1.56 11.41 4.18
N ALA A 22 -0.55 11.64 5.00
CA ALA A 22 -0.18 10.73 6.07
C ALA A 22 -0.73 11.23 7.42
N VAL A 23 -1.28 10.32 8.21
CA VAL A 23 -1.73 10.56 9.58
C VAL A 23 -1.12 9.46 10.45
N SER A 24 -0.37 9.84 11.48
CA SER A 24 0.19 8.90 12.44
C SER A 24 -0.69 8.89 13.69
N VAL A 25 -1.15 7.70 14.09
CA VAL A 25 -1.96 7.49 15.29
C VAL A 25 -1.10 6.76 16.32
N PRO A 26 -0.88 7.32 17.53
CA PRO A 26 -0.11 6.63 18.57
C PRO A 26 -0.68 5.25 18.91
N GLY A 27 0.18 4.23 18.90
CA GLY A 27 -0.19 2.85 19.20
C GLY A 27 -0.76 2.05 18.03
N GLU A 28 -0.98 2.67 16.87
CA GLU A 28 -1.34 1.95 15.63
C GLU A 28 -0.07 1.55 14.87
N ALA A 29 0.07 0.24 14.62
CA ALA A 29 1.19 -0.32 13.89
C ALA A 29 0.81 -0.68 12.44
N GLU A 30 -0.49 -0.71 12.13
CA GLU A 30 -1.00 -1.03 10.80
C GLU A 30 -1.08 0.22 9.91
N VAL A 31 -0.67 0.07 8.65
CA VAL A 31 -0.86 1.11 7.64
C VAL A 31 -2.25 0.98 7.01
N LEU A 32 -3.10 1.98 7.23
CA LEU A 32 -4.43 2.04 6.63
C LEU A 32 -4.39 2.85 5.32
N LEU A 33 -4.84 2.22 4.23
CA LEU A 33 -4.92 2.85 2.91
C LEU A 33 -6.34 3.30 2.61
N SER A 34 -6.50 4.56 2.18
CA SER A 34 -7.78 5.06 1.65
C SER A 34 -8.12 4.42 0.30
N ASP A 35 -9.41 4.37 -0.03
CA ASP A 35 -9.90 3.92 -1.35
C ASP A 35 -9.30 4.73 -2.51
N ALA A 36 -9.13 6.04 -2.32
CA ALA A 36 -8.49 6.93 -3.29
C ALA A 36 -7.02 6.57 -3.52
N LEU A 37 -6.29 6.23 -2.45
CA LEU A 37 -4.89 5.80 -2.56
C LEU A 37 -4.80 4.42 -3.23
N ILE A 38 -5.65 3.48 -2.86
CA ILE A 38 -5.75 2.15 -3.48
C ILE A 38 -5.97 2.28 -4.99
N LYS A 39 -6.94 3.13 -5.40
CA LYS A 39 -7.20 3.43 -6.81
C LYS A 39 -5.99 4.07 -7.50
N GLY A 40 -5.35 5.05 -6.86
CA GLY A 40 -4.19 5.75 -7.40
C GLY A 40 -2.98 4.83 -7.62
N LEU A 41 -2.78 3.87 -6.73
CA LEU A 41 -1.74 2.85 -6.83
C LEU A 41 -2.06 1.76 -7.87
N GLY A 42 -3.29 1.73 -8.38
CA GLY A 42 -3.72 0.75 -9.40
C GLY A 42 -3.76 -0.68 -8.86
N ILE A 43 -4.14 -0.87 -7.59
CA ILE A 43 -4.23 -2.18 -6.95
C ILE A 43 -5.66 -2.54 -6.57
N ASN A 44 -5.95 -3.84 -6.57
CA ASN A 44 -7.19 -4.41 -6.04
C ASN A 44 -6.87 -5.25 -4.79
N VAL A 45 -7.44 -4.88 -3.65
CA VAL A 45 -7.35 -5.67 -2.41
C VAL A 45 -8.44 -6.75 -2.43
N LEU A 46 -8.04 -8.02 -2.51
CA LEU A 46 -8.97 -9.14 -2.72
C LEU A 46 -9.38 -9.82 -1.41
N LYS A 47 -8.41 -10.04 -0.52
CA LYS A 47 -8.66 -10.53 0.84
C LYS A 47 -7.87 -9.68 1.83
N PRO A 48 -8.48 -8.60 2.33
CA PRO A 48 -7.91 -7.81 3.42
C PRO A 48 -7.53 -8.71 4.59
N ARG A 49 -6.52 -8.33 5.39
CA ARG A 49 -5.92 -9.09 6.49
C ARG A 49 -5.14 -10.35 6.09
N SER A 50 -5.55 -11.10 5.06
CA SER A 50 -4.74 -12.19 4.51
C SER A 50 -3.59 -11.70 3.62
N GLY A 51 -3.59 -10.41 3.29
CA GLY A 51 -2.59 -9.76 2.46
C GLY A 51 -2.68 -10.11 0.99
N LEU A 52 -3.82 -10.61 0.48
CA LEU A 52 -3.96 -10.97 -0.93
C LEU A 52 -4.51 -9.81 -1.77
N TRP A 53 -3.76 -9.46 -2.81
CA TRP A 53 -4.03 -8.35 -3.71
C TRP A 53 -3.50 -8.63 -5.12
N ARG A 54 -3.72 -7.71 -6.06
CA ARG A 54 -3.15 -7.74 -7.42
C ARG A 54 -3.11 -6.33 -8.00
N PHE A 55 -2.28 -6.09 -9.01
CA PHE A 55 -2.46 -4.91 -9.86
C PHE A 55 -3.77 -5.00 -10.66
N ILE A 56 -4.34 -3.85 -11.03
CA ILE A 56 -5.62 -3.78 -11.74
C ILE A 56 -5.55 -4.37 -13.17
N ASP A 57 -4.36 -4.36 -13.76
CA ASP A 57 -4.04 -4.80 -15.11
C ASP A 57 -3.47 -6.23 -15.17
N GLU A 58 -3.54 -6.99 -14.07
CA GLU A 58 -3.03 -8.37 -14.01
C GLU A 58 -4.02 -9.35 -13.36
N GLU A 59 -3.81 -10.64 -13.60
CA GLU A 59 -4.53 -11.74 -12.91
C GLU A 59 -3.69 -12.39 -11.80
N LYS A 60 -2.38 -12.11 -11.76
CA LYS A 60 -1.44 -12.64 -10.77
C LYS A 60 -1.84 -12.19 -9.37
N LEU A 61 -2.10 -13.15 -8.49
CA LEU A 61 -2.29 -12.86 -7.06
C LEU A 61 -0.94 -12.62 -6.39
N ARG A 62 -0.90 -11.58 -5.58
CA ARG A 62 0.26 -11.16 -4.79
C ARG A 62 -0.07 -11.24 -3.32
N LYS A 63 0.95 -11.54 -2.51
CA LYS A 63 0.87 -11.49 -1.06
C LYS A 63 1.60 -10.23 -0.57
N SER A 64 1.08 -9.63 0.50
CA SER A 64 1.75 -8.51 1.15
C SER A 64 2.97 -9.01 1.90
N ASP A 65 4.05 -8.24 1.87
CA ASP A 65 5.21 -8.46 2.72
C ASP A 65 4.89 -8.10 4.18
N GLU A 66 5.69 -8.63 5.10
CA GLU A 66 5.61 -8.27 6.51
C GLU A 66 6.00 -6.78 6.69
N ALA A 67 5.30 -6.09 7.59
CA ALA A 67 5.56 -4.68 7.84
C ALA A 67 6.96 -4.49 8.45
N GLU A 68 7.76 -3.62 7.85
CA GLU A 68 9.04 -3.20 8.41
C GLU A 68 8.83 -2.01 9.35
N HIS A 69 9.24 -2.18 10.61
CA HIS A 69 9.13 -1.15 11.63
C HIS A 69 10.48 -0.50 11.87
N TRP A 70 10.56 0.81 11.62
CA TRP A 70 11.72 1.63 11.88
C TRP A 70 11.54 2.29 13.25
N VAL A 71 12.01 1.61 14.29
CA VAL A 71 12.10 2.18 15.64
C VAL A 71 13.43 2.90 15.80
N GLU A 72 13.38 4.15 16.25
CA GLU A 72 14.56 4.91 16.72
C GLU A 72 15.11 4.35 18.03
#